data_AF-A0A7C4JQG3-F1
#
_entry.id   AF-A0A7C4JQG3-F1
#
_cell.length_a   1.000
_cell.length_b   1.000
_cell.length_c   1.000
_cell.angle_alpha   90.00
_cell.angle_beta   90.00
_cell.angle_gamma   90.00
#
_symmetry.space_group_name_H-M   'P 1'
#
loop_
_entity.id
_entity.type
_entity.pdbx_description
1 polymer ?
#
loop_
_entity_poly.entity_id
_entity_poly.type
_entity_poly.pdbx_seq_one_letter_code
_entity_poly.pdbx_strand_id
1 'polypeptide(L)'
;MKCNDLLEIILEKFLKVAEGGYTSLPGDPGGPTKYGIATNFALKEAKEKGIVSKDLNVKDLTWEQAKTIYKKLYWEPIKGDEIAEIDPRLVVVLFDTKVNPKKGIWDRYAEILGLNNWDIDKAIEVFRKMDLEERNKIIDNFINARLELYKGHRYEKGYRNRMKELKSFLDRIGVYIDTYCANYNKLLRSAYAEKTRRNVQEGSRRVDPLVIDLDGDEIELVNINRSNAMFDLTGSGFANRTGWISGGDAFLVKSKMVEPIFDFY
;
A
#
# COMPACT_ATOMS: atom_id res chain seq x y z
N MET A 1 -0.46 7.42 -3.80
CA MET A 1 0.99 7.48 -3.59
C MET A 1 1.44 6.06 -3.84
N LYS A 2 2.39 5.81 -4.74
CA LYS A 2 2.91 4.44 -4.84
C LYS A 2 3.72 4.18 -3.57
N CYS A 3 3.72 2.97 -3.01
CA CYS A 3 4.45 2.70 -1.75
C CYS A 3 5.96 3.04 -1.84
N ASN A 4 6.54 3.03 -3.05
CA ASN A 4 7.90 3.50 -3.30
C ASN A 4 8.12 4.99 -2.91
N ASP A 5 7.11 5.87 -3.01
CA ASP A 5 7.24 7.28 -2.63
C ASP A 5 7.29 7.43 -1.09
N LEU A 6 6.59 6.58 -0.35
CA LEU A 6 6.52 6.67 1.11
C LEU A 6 7.86 6.32 1.77
N LEU A 7 8.51 5.24 1.31
CA LEU A 7 9.84 4.89 1.81
C LEU A 7 10.82 6.06 1.61
N GLU A 8 10.85 6.66 0.43
CA GLU A 8 11.72 7.79 0.15
C GLU A 8 11.41 9.02 1.03
N ILE A 9 10.12 9.35 1.20
CA ILE A 9 9.69 10.40 2.12
C ILE A 9 10.17 10.12 3.55
N ILE A 10 10.05 8.89 4.04
CA ILE A 10 10.51 8.52 5.38
C ILE A 10 12.03 8.68 5.50
N LEU A 11 12.78 8.19 4.51
CA LEU A 11 14.25 8.26 4.52
C LEU A 11 14.76 9.70 4.50
N GLU A 12 14.15 10.56 3.67
CA GLU A 12 14.58 11.96 3.52
C GLU A 12 14.05 12.87 4.61
N LYS A 13 12.75 12.77 4.95
CA LYS A 13 12.06 13.78 5.79
C LYS A 13 12.01 13.40 7.26
N PHE A 14 12.08 12.10 7.58
CA PHE A 14 12.05 11.63 8.96
C PHE A 14 13.39 11.11 9.44
N LEU A 15 13.95 10.08 8.79
CA LEU A 15 15.27 9.57 9.17
C LEU A 15 16.38 10.56 8.81
N LYS A 16 16.13 11.45 7.82
CA LYS A 16 17.08 12.44 7.31
C LYS A 16 18.41 11.83 6.90
N VAL A 17 18.38 10.57 6.46
CA VAL A 17 19.60 9.84 6.15
C VAL A 17 20.27 10.38 4.90
N ALA A 18 19.53 10.97 3.96
CA ALA A 18 20.08 11.66 2.80
C ALA A 18 21.03 12.82 3.18
N GLU A 19 20.80 13.47 4.32
CA GLU A 19 21.65 14.55 4.85
C GLU A 19 22.91 13.98 5.55
N GLY A 20 22.89 12.69 5.90
CA GLY A 20 23.98 11.97 6.54
C GLY A 20 25.12 11.69 5.56
N GLY A 21 26.05 12.63 5.42
CA GLY A 21 27.28 12.44 4.68
C GLY A 21 28.18 11.34 5.25
N TYR A 22 29.39 11.19 4.68
CA TYR A 22 30.37 10.25 5.20
C TYR A 22 30.89 10.71 6.57
N THR A 23 30.90 9.80 7.54
CA THR A 23 31.50 10.00 8.86
C THR A 23 32.37 8.80 9.23
N SER A 24 33.43 9.06 9.99
CA SER A 24 34.35 8.03 10.47
C SER A 24 34.93 8.47 11.80
N LEU A 25 34.50 7.81 12.88
CA LEU A 25 34.98 8.07 14.23
C LEU A 25 35.95 6.95 14.64
N PRO A 26 37.16 7.26 15.14
CA PRO A 26 38.08 6.25 15.65
C PRO A 26 37.44 5.44 16.78
N GLY A 27 37.52 4.11 16.71
CA GLY A 27 36.99 3.20 17.72
C GLY A 27 35.47 2.98 17.67
N ASP A 28 34.77 3.53 16.67
CA ASP A 28 33.34 3.24 16.46
C ASP A 28 33.16 1.77 16.01
N PRO A 29 32.44 0.93 16.78
CA PRO A 29 32.18 -0.46 16.40
C PRO A 29 31.43 -0.60 15.07
N GLY A 30 30.59 0.39 14.70
CA GLY A 30 29.93 0.42 13.40
C GLY A 30 30.85 0.73 12.22
N GLY A 31 32.02 1.29 12.52
CA GLY A 31 32.97 1.77 11.51
C GLY A 31 32.44 2.95 10.71
N PRO A 32 33.09 3.29 9.59
CA PRO A 32 32.68 4.41 8.77
C PRO A 32 31.24 4.25 8.27
N THR A 33 30.50 5.37 8.21
CA THR A 33 29.06 5.41 7.94
C THR A 33 28.75 6.45 6.88
N LYS A 34 27.80 6.15 5.98
CA LYS A 34 27.23 7.11 5.04
C LYS A 34 25.76 6.81 4.87
N TYR A 35 24.91 7.84 4.79
CA TYR A 35 23.46 7.71 4.74
C TYR A 35 22.86 6.85 5.85
N GLY A 36 23.44 6.89 7.06
CA GLY A 36 23.02 6.05 8.19
C GLY A 36 23.35 4.56 8.05
N ILE A 37 24.05 4.15 6.99
CA ILE A 37 24.47 2.77 6.72
C ILE A 37 25.92 2.61 7.18
N ALA A 38 26.12 1.87 8.27
CA ALA A 38 27.43 1.61 8.85
C ALA A 38 28.13 0.41 8.20
N THR A 39 29.45 0.52 8.01
CA THR A 39 30.28 -0.49 7.30
C THR A 39 30.16 -1.87 7.92
N ASN A 40 30.28 -1.97 9.25
CA ASN A 40 30.36 -3.27 9.94
C ASN A 40 28.99 -3.91 10.24
N PHE A 41 27.90 -3.21 9.91
CA PHE A 41 26.53 -3.67 10.15
C PHE A 41 25.76 -3.79 8.84
N ALA A 42 24.93 -2.81 8.52
CA ALA A 42 24.01 -2.83 7.39
C ALA A 42 24.73 -3.02 6.04
N LEU A 43 25.89 -2.40 5.84
CA LEU A 43 26.64 -2.59 4.59
C LEU A 43 27.23 -3.99 4.49
N LYS A 44 27.78 -4.53 5.58
CA LYS A 44 28.28 -5.91 5.64
C LYS A 44 27.18 -6.91 5.32
N GLU A 45 26.02 -6.79 5.97
CA GLU A 45 24.87 -7.66 5.71
C GLU A 45 24.38 -7.54 4.25
N ALA A 46 24.33 -6.31 3.72
CA ALA A 46 23.94 -6.07 2.33
C ALA A 46 24.89 -6.76 1.32
N LYS A 47 26.19 -6.78 1.61
CA LYS A 47 27.18 -7.48 0.79
C LYS A 47 27.05 -9.00 0.89
N GLU A 48 26.86 -9.53 2.10
CA GLU A 48 26.69 -10.97 2.35
C GLU A 48 25.44 -11.52 1.66
N LYS A 49 24.36 -10.73 1.63
CA LYS A 49 23.10 -11.07 0.94
C LYS A 49 23.11 -10.75 -0.57
N GLY A 50 24.20 -10.21 -1.11
CA GLY A 50 24.31 -9.86 -2.53
C GLY A 50 23.40 -8.71 -2.97
N ILE A 51 22.93 -7.87 -2.04
CA ILE A 51 22.12 -6.68 -2.34
C ILE A 51 22.97 -5.60 -3.02
N VAL A 52 24.25 -5.54 -2.67
CA VAL A 52 25.26 -4.67 -3.28
C VAL A 52 26.55 -5.45 -3.53
N SER A 53 27.45 -4.89 -4.36
CA SER A 53 28.76 -5.49 -4.62
C SER A 53 29.57 -5.71 -3.32
N LYS A 54 30.23 -6.87 -3.21
CA LYS A 54 31.11 -7.22 -2.09
C LYS A 54 32.25 -6.20 -1.91
N ASP A 55 32.68 -5.58 -3.00
CA ASP A 55 33.79 -4.62 -3.01
C ASP A 55 33.36 -3.17 -2.69
N LEU A 56 32.05 -2.91 -2.53
CA LEU A 56 31.53 -1.56 -2.31
C LEU A 56 32.10 -0.92 -1.02
N ASN A 57 32.82 0.18 -1.14
CA ASN A 57 33.23 0.96 0.03
C ASN A 57 32.08 1.88 0.47
N VAL A 58 31.89 2.07 1.78
CA VAL A 58 30.84 2.96 2.30
C VAL A 58 31.01 4.43 1.84
N LYS A 59 32.24 4.88 1.58
CA LYS A 59 32.52 6.21 1.02
C LYS A 59 31.84 6.40 -0.34
N ASP A 60 31.85 5.33 -1.14
CA ASP A 60 31.36 5.31 -2.52
C ASP A 60 29.87 4.91 -2.60
N LEU A 61 29.23 4.64 -1.44
CA LEU A 61 27.82 4.34 -1.37
C LEU A 61 27.01 5.49 -1.99
N THR A 62 26.24 5.17 -3.04
CA THR A 62 25.33 6.12 -3.68
C THR A 62 23.99 6.17 -2.93
N TRP A 63 23.22 7.24 -3.17
CA TRP A 63 21.88 7.36 -2.57
C TRP A 63 20.95 6.23 -3.02
N GLU A 64 20.99 5.84 -4.30
CA GLU A 64 20.17 4.74 -4.82
C GLU A 64 20.54 3.38 -4.19
N GLN A 65 21.83 3.12 -3.97
CA GLN A 65 22.26 1.92 -3.25
C GLN A 65 21.81 1.97 -1.78
N ALA A 66 21.88 3.13 -1.13
CA ALA A 66 21.37 3.30 0.23
C ALA A 66 19.87 3.02 0.31
N LYS A 67 19.05 3.58 -0.59
CA LYS A 67 17.62 3.28 -0.69
C LYS A 67 17.37 1.79 -0.90
N THR A 68 18.15 1.14 -1.77
CA THR A 68 18.05 -0.30 -2.01
C THR A 68 18.35 -1.12 -0.76
N ILE A 69 19.39 -0.75 -0.01
CA ILE A 69 19.73 -1.40 1.27
C ILE A 69 18.60 -1.21 2.28
N TYR A 70 18.07 0.01 2.43
CA TYR A 70 16.93 0.29 3.32
C TYR A 70 15.70 -0.54 2.95
N LYS A 71 15.38 -0.58 1.65
CA LYS A 71 14.26 -1.37 1.14
C LYS A 71 14.43 -2.85 1.48
N LYS A 72 15.59 -3.44 1.16
CA LYS A 72 15.83 -4.89 1.28
C LYS A 72 16.01 -5.37 2.72
N LEU A 73 16.69 -4.59 3.56
CA LEU A 73 17.04 -5.02 4.93
C LEU A 73 16.01 -4.60 5.99
N TYR A 74 15.23 -3.56 5.72
CA TYR A 74 14.36 -2.96 6.75
C TYR A 74 12.90 -2.87 6.32
N TRP A 75 12.60 -2.49 5.08
CA TRP A 75 11.22 -2.30 4.59
C TRP A 75 10.53 -3.62 4.22
N GLU A 76 11.16 -4.41 3.34
CA GLU A 76 10.60 -5.69 2.88
C GLU A 76 10.42 -6.70 4.02
N PRO A 77 11.35 -6.84 5.00
CA PRO A 77 11.17 -7.77 6.11
C PRO A 77 10.01 -7.45 7.05
N ILE A 78 9.51 -6.21 7.06
CA ILE A 78 8.30 -5.83 7.80
C ILE A 78 7.07 -5.77 6.90
N LYS A 79 7.17 -6.25 5.65
CA LYS A 79 6.12 -6.15 4.62
C LYS A 79 5.59 -4.72 4.47
N GLY A 80 6.51 -3.76 4.39
CA GLY A 80 6.19 -2.34 4.49
C GLY A 80 5.15 -1.86 3.46
N ASP A 81 5.16 -2.40 2.24
CA ASP A 81 4.16 -2.06 1.21
C ASP A 81 2.73 -2.46 1.65
N GLU A 82 2.56 -3.66 2.19
CA GLU A 82 1.26 -4.17 2.64
C GLU A 82 0.74 -3.42 3.87
N ILE A 83 1.62 -3.07 4.82
CA ILE A 83 1.24 -2.27 5.98
C ILE A 83 0.90 -0.83 5.59
N ALA A 84 1.63 -0.25 4.61
CA ALA A 84 1.35 1.09 4.11
C ALA A 84 -0.04 1.21 3.48
N GLU A 85 -0.54 0.15 2.84
CA GLU A 85 -1.89 0.09 2.28
C GLU A 85 -2.97 0.08 3.37
N ILE A 86 -2.68 -0.55 4.52
CA ILE A 86 -3.60 -0.58 5.67
C ILE A 86 -3.59 0.76 6.40
N ASP A 87 -2.40 1.17 6.85
CA ASP A 87 -2.18 2.45 7.50
C ASP A 87 -0.70 2.85 7.40
N PRO A 88 -0.37 3.87 6.61
CA PRO A 88 1.01 4.34 6.46
C PRO A 88 1.63 4.84 7.80
N ARG A 89 0.83 5.17 8.82
CA ARG A 89 1.37 5.54 10.13
C ARG A 89 1.91 4.33 10.88
N LEU A 90 1.29 3.15 10.72
CA LEU A 90 1.79 1.90 11.28
C LEU A 90 3.15 1.53 10.69
N VAL A 91 3.31 1.59 9.37
CA VAL A 91 4.59 1.23 8.74
C VAL A 91 5.70 2.19 9.12
N VAL A 92 5.42 3.49 9.29
CA VAL A 92 6.43 4.46 9.75
C VAL A 92 6.97 4.08 11.12
N VAL A 93 6.11 3.69 12.06
CA VAL A 93 6.52 3.26 13.41
C VAL A 93 7.34 1.97 13.35
N LEU A 94 6.85 0.96 12.62
CA LEU A 94 7.51 -0.35 12.53
C LEU A 94 8.86 -0.25 11.80
N PHE A 95 8.94 0.56 10.75
CA PHE A 95 10.17 0.82 10.01
C PHE A 95 11.19 1.53 10.90
N ASP A 96 10.79 2.57 11.64
CA ASP A 96 11.70 3.22 12.58
C ASP A 96 12.19 2.26 13.67
N THR A 97 11.32 1.40 14.17
CA THR A 97 11.69 0.36 15.15
C THR A 97 12.67 -0.66 14.56
N LYS A 98 12.50 -1.03 13.28
CA LYS A 98 13.40 -1.96 12.59
C LYS A 98 14.77 -1.35 12.32
N VAL A 99 14.84 -0.06 11.98
CA VAL A 99 16.09 0.68 11.78
C VAL A 99 16.79 0.96 13.12
N ASN A 100 16.02 1.29 14.16
CA ASN A 100 16.54 1.62 15.49
C ASN A 100 15.98 0.67 16.57
N PRO A 101 16.37 -0.62 16.54
CA PRO A 101 15.79 -1.62 17.42
C PRO A 101 16.32 -1.50 18.84
N LYS A 102 15.48 -1.85 19.80
CA LYS A 102 15.84 -2.07 21.21
C LYS A 102 15.48 -3.50 21.58
N LYS A 103 16.38 -4.22 22.25
CA LYS A 103 16.13 -5.60 22.69
C LYS A 103 14.80 -5.68 23.46
N GLY A 104 13.95 -6.63 23.07
CA GLY A 104 12.62 -6.86 23.65
C GLY A 104 11.49 -6.04 23.04
N ILE A 105 11.74 -5.12 22.11
CA ILE A 105 10.66 -4.28 21.57
C ILE A 105 9.61 -5.07 20.78
N TRP A 106 10.04 -6.07 20.00
CA TRP A 106 9.13 -6.88 19.20
C TRP A 106 8.25 -7.77 20.08
N ASP A 107 8.78 -8.28 21.20
CA ASP A 107 8.00 -9.03 22.18
C ASP A 107 6.93 -8.14 22.83
N ARG A 108 7.29 -6.88 23.17
CA ARG A 108 6.30 -5.89 23.65
C ARG A 108 5.22 -5.58 22.62
N TYR A 109 5.58 -5.52 21.34
CA TYR A 109 4.58 -5.30 20.28
C TYR A 109 3.66 -6.51 20.12
N ALA A 110 4.19 -7.73 20.22
CA ALA A 110 3.39 -8.93 20.24
C ALA A 110 2.40 -8.93 21.41
N GLU A 111 2.86 -8.61 22.62
CA GLU A 111 2.02 -8.49 23.82
C GLU A 111 0.88 -7.48 23.61
N ILE A 112 1.17 -6.29 23.08
CA ILE A 112 0.17 -5.25 22.79
C ILE A 112 -0.89 -5.72 21.80
N LEU A 113 -0.51 -6.55 20.83
CA LEU A 113 -1.42 -7.13 19.84
C LEU A 113 -2.09 -8.43 20.30
N GLY A 114 -1.80 -8.92 21.51
CA GLY A 114 -2.31 -10.20 22.00
C GLY A 114 -1.71 -11.42 21.29
N LEU A 115 -0.50 -11.30 20.75
CA LEU A 115 0.22 -12.37 20.07
C LEU A 115 1.22 -13.05 21.03
N ASN A 116 1.40 -14.37 20.90
CA ASN A 116 2.36 -15.13 21.71
C ASN A 116 3.82 -14.71 21.47
N ASN A 117 4.14 -14.32 20.24
CA ASN A 117 5.45 -13.88 19.79
C ASN A 117 5.29 -12.94 18.59
N TRP A 118 6.29 -12.12 18.30
CA TRP A 118 6.23 -11.26 17.12
C TRP A 118 6.18 -12.08 15.84
N ASP A 119 5.14 -11.84 15.05
CA ASP A 119 4.87 -12.46 13.76
C ASP A 119 4.22 -11.39 12.88
N ILE A 120 4.89 -11.02 11.79
CA ILE A 120 4.46 -9.90 10.94
C ILE A 120 3.16 -10.18 10.21
N ASP A 121 2.90 -11.45 9.85
CA ASP A 121 1.72 -11.85 9.11
C ASP A 121 0.49 -11.79 10.00
N LYS A 122 0.63 -12.32 11.23
CA LYS A 122 -0.43 -12.21 12.24
C LYS A 122 -0.68 -10.77 12.66
N ALA A 123 0.37 -9.95 12.78
CA ALA A 123 0.20 -8.52 13.08
C ALA A 123 -0.60 -7.81 11.99
N ILE A 124 -0.33 -8.10 10.71
CA ILE A 124 -1.08 -7.58 9.56
C ILE A 124 -2.56 -7.99 9.61
N GLU A 125 -2.84 -9.26 9.92
CA GLU A 125 -4.22 -9.74 10.08
C GLU A 125 -4.97 -8.99 11.18
N VAL A 126 -4.30 -8.66 12.29
CA VAL A 126 -4.86 -7.85 13.37
C VAL A 126 -5.11 -6.42 12.90
N PHE A 127 -4.13 -5.77 12.25
CA PHE A 127 -4.28 -4.38 11.77
C PHE A 127 -5.43 -4.20 10.76
N ARG A 128 -5.67 -5.20 9.89
CA ARG A 128 -6.76 -5.18 8.91
C ARG A 128 -8.15 -5.23 9.53
N LYS A 129 -8.27 -5.83 10.72
CA LYS A 129 -9.55 -5.96 11.43
C LYS A 129 -9.86 -4.74 12.29
N MET A 130 -8.86 -3.91 12.56
CA MET A 130 -9.01 -2.71 13.37
C MET A 130 -9.68 -1.57 12.62
N ASP A 131 -10.43 -0.74 13.33
CA ASP A 131 -10.84 0.57 12.83
C ASP A 131 -9.73 1.63 13.01
N LEU A 132 -10.03 2.87 12.66
CA LEU A 132 -9.08 3.98 12.75
C LEU A 132 -8.71 4.31 14.21
N GLU A 133 -9.66 4.26 15.12
CA GLU A 133 -9.45 4.61 16.53
C GLU A 133 -8.60 3.55 17.24
N GLU A 134 -8.87 2.28 16.95
CA GLU A 134 -8.08 1.14 17.42
C GLU A 134 -6.64 1.22 16.91
N ARG A 135 -6.44 1.50 15.61
CA ARG A 135 -5.08 1.69 15.06
C ARG A 135 -4.35 2.87 15.70
N ASN A 136 -5.05 3.98 15.98
CA ASN A 136 -4.44 5.12 16.69
C ASN A 136 -3.94 4.70 18.08
N LYS A 137 -4.75 3.94 18.84
CA LYS A 137 -4.35 3.41 20.16
C LYS A 137 -3.13 2.50 20.06
N ILE A 138 -3.08 1.61 19.05
CA ILE A 138 -1.92 0.73 18.83
C ILE A 138 -0.66 1.52 18.50
N ILE A 139 -0.75 2.54 17.64
CA ILE A 139 0.38 3.42 17.31
C ILE A 139 0.93 4.09 18.57
N ASP A 140 0.06 4.66 19.40
CA ASP A 140 0.46 5.28 20.67
C ASP A 140 1.09 4.27 21.63
N ASN A 141 0.49 3.09 21.76
CA ASN A 141 1.03 2.01 22.60
C ASN A 141 2.42 1.56 22.12
N PHE A 142 2.64 1.44 20.81
CA PHE A 142 3.94 1.10 20.23
C PHE A 142 5.00 2.17 20.50
N ILE A 143 4.63 3.45 20.42
CA ILE A 143 5.55 4.55 20.73
C ILE A 143 5.87 4.57 22.23
N ASN A 144 4.87 4.39 23.09
CA ASN A 144 5.05 4.36 24.55
C ASN A 144 5.88 3.15 24.99
N ALA A 145 5.69 1.98 24.40
CA ALA A 145 6.51 0.80 24.68
C ALA A 145 8.00 1.05 24.36
N ARG A 146 8.28 1.77 23.27
CA ARG A 146 9.65 2.20 22.95
C ARG A 146 10.19 3.19 23.98
N LEU A 147 9.39 4.16 24.44
CA LEU A 147 9.80 5.10 25.49
C LEU A 147 10.16 4.39 26.80
N GLU A 148 9.34 3.44 27.24
CA GLU A 148 9.57 2.70 28.48
C GLU A 148 10.85 1.86 28.44
N LEU A 149 11.19 1.23 27.30
CA LEU A 149 12.43 0.46 27.17
C LEU A 149 13.72 1.30 27.27
N TYR A 150 13.61 2.63 27.13
CA TYR A 150 14.73 3.55 27.29
C TYR A 150 14.74 4.27 28.64
N LYS A 151 13.74 4.05 29.50
CA LYS A 151 13.69 4.65 30.84
C LYS A 151 14.90 4.22 31.68
N GLY A 152 15.61 5.18 32.25
CA GLY A 152 16.85 4.96 32.99
C GLY A 152 18.07 4.64 32.12
N HIS A 153 17.94 4.60 30.80
CA HIS A 153 19.07 4.35 29.89
C HIS A 153 19.89 5.64 29.67
N ARG A 154 21.21 5.52 29.47
CA ARG A 154 22.07 6.68 29.13
C ARG A 154 21.66 7.48 27.88
N TYR A 155 20.78 6.91 27.05
CA TYR A 155 20.27 7.51 25.82
C TYR A 155 18.80 7.96 25.92
N GLU A 156 18.19 7.88 27.11
CA GLU A 156 16.77 8.19 27.31
C GLU A 156 16.40 9.56 26.74
N LYS A 157 17.17 10.61 27.06
CA LYS A 157 16.88 11.98 26.62
C LYS A 157 16.85 12.11 25.09
N GLY A 158 17.86 11.57 24.41
CA GLY A 158 17.94 11.60 22.94
C GLY A 158 16.80 10.81 22.31
N TYR A 159 16.47 9.67 22.89
CA TYR A 159 15.40 8.82 22.38
C TYR A 159 14.00 9.43 22.60
N ARG A 160 13.77 10.10 23.74
CA ARG A 160 12.55 10.89 23.97
C ARG A 160 12.37 11.97 22.90
N ASN A 161 13.45 12.65 22.50
CA ASN A 161 13.40 13.62 21.41
C ASN A 161 13.03 12.96 20.08
N ARG A 162 13.63 11.81 19.74
CA ARG A 162 13.26 11.03 18.55
C ARG A 162 11.77 10.67 18.54
N MET A 163 11.20 10.25 19.67
CA MET A 163 9.77 9.91 19.75
C MET A 163 8.86 11.14 19.59
N LYS A 164 9.30 12.32 20.02
CA LYS A 164 8.59 13.59 19.71
C LYS A 164 8.63 13.91 18.22
N GLU A 165 9.78 13.75 17.58
CA GLU A 165 9.94 13.93 16.14
C GLU A 165 9.09 12.93 15.34
N LEU A 166 9.05 11.67 15.79
CA LEU A 166 8.21 10.63 15.21
C LEU A 166 6.73 11.01 15.29
N LYS A 167 6.23 11.40 16.46
CA LYS A 167 4.83 11.86 16.62
C LYS A 167 4.51 13.04 15.69
N SER A 168 5.37 14.07 15.67
CA SER A 168 5.20 15.22 14.78
C SER A 168 5.24 14.84 13.29
N PHE A 169 6.03 13.84 12.92
CA PHE A 169 6.05 13.33 11.55
C PHE A 169 4.78 12.55 11.20
N LEU A 170 4.27 11.71 12.12
CA LEU A 170 3.01 10.99 11.95
C LEU A 170 1.83 11.95 11.79
N ASP A 171 1.78 13.04 12.56
CA ASP A 171 0.75 14.08 12.44
C ASP A 171 0.77 14.72 11.04
N ARG A 172 1.97 15.06 10.53
CA ARG A 172 2.15 15.66 9.19
C ARG A 172 1.80 14.68 8.07
N ILE A 173 2.23 13.42 8.20
CA ILE A 173 1.91 12.39 7.21
C ILE A 173 0.41 12.11 7.20
N GLY A 174 -0.25 12.05 8.37
CA GLY A 174 -1.71 11.93 8.47
C GLY A 174 -2.42 12.98 7.63
N VAL A 175 -2.05 14.25 7.76
CA VAL A 175 -2.58 15.35 6.93
C VAL A 175 -2.29 15.15 5.43
N TYR A 176 -1.09 14.69 5.07
CA TYR A 176 -0.72 14.43 3.68
C TYR A 176 -1.55 13.31 3.07
N ILE A 177 -1.83 12.25 3.84
CA ILE A 177 -2.68 11.13 3.43
C ILE A 177 -4.13 11.54 3.36
N ASP A 178 -4.65 12.28 4.33
CA ASP A 178 -6.04 12.75 4.30
C ASP A 178 -6.27 13.64 3.09
N THR A 179 -5.31 14.52 2.77
CA THR A 179 -5.34 15.37 1.59
C THR A 179 -5.21 14.55 0.30
N TYR A 180 -4.28 13.58 0.26
CA TYR A 180 -4.05 12.73 -0.91
C TYR A 180 -5.23 11.78 -1.16
N CYS A 181 -5.76 11.11 -0.14
CA CYS A 181 -6.94 10.25 -0.19
C CYS A 181 -8.20 11.06 -0.50
N ALA A 182 -8.37 12.27 0.05
CA ALA A 182 -9.46 13.16 -0.33
C ALA A 182 -9.37 13.55 -1.81
N ASN A 183 -8.17 13.90 -2.30
CA ASN A 183 -7.96 14.24 -3.71
C ASN A 183 -8.09 13.03 -4.63
N TYR A 184 -7.58 11.85 -4.24
CA TYR A 184 -7.71 10.60 -4.99
C TYR A 184 -9.15 10.11 -5.02
N ASN A 185 -9.89 10.17 -3.91
CA ASN A 185 -11.31 9.88 -3.87
C ASN A 185 -12.12 10.91 -4.67
N LYS A 186 -11.71 12.18 -4.68
CA LYS A 186 -12.33 13.22 -5.52
C LYS A 186 -12.06 12.95 -7.01
N LEU A 187 -10.85 12.57 -7.38
CA LEU A 187 -10.44 12.22 -8.75
C LEU A 187 -11.08 10.92 -9.22
N LEU A 188 -11.16 9.91 -8.38
CA LEU A 188 -11.90 8.68 -8.65
C LEU A 188 -13.39 8.99 -8.79
N ARG A 189 -13.99 9.74 -7.87
CA ARG A 189 -15.40 10.15 -8.00
C ARG A 189 -15.65 10.99 -9.24
N SER A 190 -14.73 11.88 -9.62
CA SER A 190 -14.86 12.66 -10.86
C SER A 190 -14.66 11.80 -12.09
N ALA A 191 -13.71 10.87 -12.10
CA ALA A 191 -13.48 9.94 -13.20
C ALA A 191 -14.63 8.93 -13.36
N TYR A 192 -15.15 8.40 -12.25
CA TYR A 192 -16.37 7.58 -12.23
C TYR A 192 -17.58 8.41 -12.63
N ALA A 193 -17.76 9.64 -12.13
CA ALA A 193 -18.87 10.49 -12.52
C ALA A 193 -18.78 10.92 -14.00
N GLU A 194 -17.58 11.17 -14.53
CA GLU A 194 -17.36 11.45 -15.96
C GLU A 194 -17.56 10.20 -16.81
N LYS A 195 -17.11 9.03 -16.35
CA LYS A 195 -17.33 7.75 -17.03
C LYS A 195 -18.81 7.40 -17.03
N THR A 196 -19.51 7.53 -15.91
CA THR A 196 -20.96 7.38 -15.82
C THR A 196 -21.66 8.42 -16.68
N ARG A 197 -21.24 9.69 -16.68
CA ARG A 197 -21.81 10.72 -17.58
C ARG A 197 -21.55 10.40 -19.04
N ARG A 198 -20.37 9.89 -19.42
CA ARG A 198 -20.06 9.44 -20.78
C ARG A 198 -20.90 8.23 -21.14
N ASN A 199 -21.04 7.24 -20.27
CA ASN A 199 -21.89 6.07 -20.48
C ASN A 199 -23.37 6.46 -20.54
N VAL A 200 -23.79 7.47 -19.79
CA VAL A 200 -25.14 8.06 -19.88
C VAL A 200 -25.28 8.87 -21.17
N GLN A 201 -24.26 9.58 -21.64
CA GLN A 201 -24.28 10.29 -22.93
C GLN A 201 -24.24 9.33 -24.13
N GLU A 202 -23.47 8.25 -24.04
CA GLU A 202 -23.41 7.17 -25.02
C GLU A 202 -24.67 6.31 -24.96
N GLY A 203 -25.22 6.03 -23.77
CA GLY A 203 -26.55 5.44 -23.59
C GLY A 203 -27.70 6.39 -23.95
N SER A 204 -27.44 7.70 -24.00
CA SER A 204 -28.36 8.71 -24.54
C SER A 204 -28.23 8.86 -26.06
N ARG A 205 -27.22 8.25 -26.70
CA ARG A 205 -27.45 7.82 -28.09
C ARG A 205 -28.44 6.68 -27.99
N ARG A 206 -29.73 7.02 -28.17
CA ARG A 206 -30.82 6.05 -28.34
C ARG A 206 -30.46 5.09 -29.46
N VAL A 207 -29.81 4.00 -29.10
CA VAL A 207 -29.85 2.76 -29.84
C VAL A 207 -30.50 1.80 -28.86
N ASP A 208 -31.82 1.88 -28.82
CA ASP A 208 -32.61 0.90 -28.10
C ASP A 208 -32.28 -0.46 -28.72
N PRO A 209 -31.92 -1.48 -27.92
CA PRO A 209 -31.63 -2.79 -28.46
C PRO A 209 -32.87 -3.30 -29.20
N LEU A 210 -32.70 -3.65 -30.48
CA LEU A 210 -33.77 -4.24 -31.27
C LEU A 210 -33.70 -5.75 -31.09
N VAL A 211 -34.79 -6.33 -30.60
CA VAL A 211 -34.98 -7.79 -30.52
C VAL A 211 -35.85 -8.21 -31.70
N ILE A 212 -35.50 -9.31 -32.34
CA ILE A 212 -36.23 -9.91 -33.45
C ILE A 212 -36.78 -11.25 -32.97
N ASP A 213 -38.11 -11.38 -33.11
CA ASP A 213 -38.86 -12.61 -32.99
C ASP A 213 -38.55 -13.53 -34.19
N LEU A 214 -37.93 -14.69 -33.96
CA LEU A 214 -37.50 -15.60 -35.04
C LEU A 214 -38.41 -16.81 -35.23
N ASP A 215 -39.16 -17.22 -34.22
CA ASP A 215 -40.05 -18.37 -34.21
C ASP A 215 -41.55 -18.00 -34.27
N GLY A 216 -41.88 -16.71 -34.14
CA GLY A 216 -43.19 -16.14 -34.40
C GLY A 216 -44.15 -16.24 -33.22
N ASP A 217 -43.63 -16.33 -31.99
CA ASP A 217 -44.41 -16.50 -30.76
C ASP A 217 -44.37 -15.29 -29.80
N GLU A 218 -44.08 -14.10 -30.34
CA GLU A 218 -43.87 -12.84 -29.62
C GLU A 218 -42.53 -12.77 -28.87
N ILE A 219 -42.14 -11.57 -28.41
CA ILE A 219 -40.86 -11.38 -27.73
C ILE A 219 -40.92 -11.92 -26.30
N GLU A 220 -40.02 -12.84 -25.98
CA GLU A 220 -39.93 -13.46 -24.66
C GLU A 220 -38.70 -13.00 -23.87
N LEU A 221 -38.91 -12.66 -22.59
CA LEU A 221 -37.86 -12.13 -21.72
C LEU A 221 -37.66 -12.96 -20.45
N VAL A 222 -36.40 -13.29 -20.17
CA VAL A 222 -35.96 -13.86 -18.89
C VAL A 222 -35.73 -12.74 -17.88
N ASN A 223 -36.56 -12.73 -16.83
CA ASN A 223 -36.41 -11.79 -15.72
C ASN A 223 -35.02 -11.89 -15.07
N ILE A 224 -34.48 -10.75 -14.63
CA ILE A 224 -33.17 -10.65 -13.97
C ILE A 224 -32.98 -11.64 -12.81
N ASN A 225 -34.04 -11.98 -12.06
CA ASN A 225 -33.94 -12.91 -10.93
C ASN A 225 -33.76 -14.38 -11.35
N ARG A 226 -34.03 -14.69 -12.63
CA ARG A 226 -33.92 -16.04 -13.22
C ARG A 226 -32.83 -16.14 -14.28
N SER A 227 -32.40 -15.00 -14.83
CA SER A 227 -31.36 -14.92 -15.84
C SER A 227 -29.97 -15.16 -15.23
N ASN A 228 -29.15 -15.97 -15.90
CA ASN A 228 -27.73 -16.14 -15.57
C ASN A 228 -26.81 -15.22 -16.39
N ALA A 229 -27.37 -14.36 -17.25
CA ALA A 229 -26.61 -13.43 -18.05
C ALA A 229 -25.99 -12.33 -17.17
N MET A 230 -24.71 -12.05 -17.36
CA MET A 230 -23.97 -11.03 -16.62
C MET A 230 -23.14 -10.16 -17.57
N PHE A 231 -23.29 -8.84 -17.47
CA PHE A 231 -22.54 -7.89 -18.29
C PHE A 231 -22.07 -6.72 -17.42
N ASP A 232 -20.91 -6.17 -17.77
CA ASP A 232 -20.42 -4.93 -17.18
C ASP A 232 -20.91 -3.74 -18.01
N LEU A 233 -22.20 -3.42 -17.87
CA LEU A 233 -22.84 -2.32 -18.61
C LEU A 233 -22.31 -0.93 -18.21
N THR A 234 -21.55 -0.84 -17.12
CA THR A 234 -21.05 0.44 -16.57
C THR A 234 -19.53 0.58 -16.71
N GLY A 235 -18.83 -0.44 -17.19
CA GLY A 235 -17.36 -0.47 -17.31
C GLY A 235 -16.65 -0.48 -15.95
N SER A 236 -17.30 -0.97 -14.90
CA SER A 236 -16.78 -1.04 -13.54
C SER A 236 -15.70 -2.11 -13.34
N GLY A 237 -15.51 -3.02 -14.29
CA GLY A 237 -14.66 -4.21 -14.16
C GLY A 237 -15.35 -5.40 -13.47
N PHE A 238 -16.62 -5.24 -13.08
CA PHE A 238 -17.43 -6.29 -12.45
C PHE A 238 -18.72 -6.50 -13.26
N ALA A 239 -18.97 -7.75 -13.68
CA ALA A 239 -20.18 -8.10 -14.39
C ALA A 239 -21.38 -8.14 -13.42
N ASN A 240 -22.49 -7.51 -13.79
CA ASN A 240 -23.73 -7.51 -13.02
C ASN A 240 -24.78 -8.37 -13.72
N ARG A 241 -25.64 -9.04 -12.95
CA ARG A 241 -26.76 -9.81 -13.49
C ARG A 241 -27.72 -8.88 -14.23
N THR A 242 -28.20 -9.32 -15.39
CA THR A 242 -29.16 -8.58 -16.21
C THR A 242 -30.33 -9.48 -16.62
N GLY A 243 -31.48 -8.90 -16.96
CA GLY A 243 -32.49 -9.62 -17.73
C GLY A 243 -31.95 -9.99 -19.11
N TRP A 244 -32.53 -11.01 -19.73
CA TRP A 244 -32.07 -11.57 -21.00
C TRP A 244 -33.25 -11.90 -21.92
N ILE A 245 -33.00 -12.12 -23.21
CA ILE A 245 -33.99 -12.70 -24.14
C ILE A 245 -34.09 -14.22 -23.92
N SER A 246 -35.25 -14.82 -24.14
CA SER A 246 -35.41 -16.28 -24.10
C SER A 246 -34.77 -16.95 -25.34
N GLY A 247 -34.67 -18.29 -25.33
CA GLY A 247 -34.26 -19.03 -26.52
C GLY A 247 -35.40 -19.09 -27.53
N GLY A 248 -35.16 -18.63 -28.76
CA GLY A 248 -36.19 -18.38 -29.79
C GLY A 248 -35.99 -17.02 -30.46
N ASP A 249 -35.54 -16.02 -29.69
CA ASP A 249 -35.32 -14.64 -30.13
C ASP A 249 -33.84 -14.29 -30.36
N ALA A 250 -33.57 -13.18 -31.06
CA ALA A 250 -32.21 -12.64 -31.20
C ALA A 250 -32.10 -11.11 -31.08
N PHE A 251 -30.96 -10.64 -30.57
CA PHE A 251 -30.58 -9.24 -30.67
C PHE A 251 -30.06 -8.91 -32.07
N LEU A 252 -30.50 -7.78 -32.62
CA LEU A 252 -29.86 -7.21 -33.81
C LEU A 252 -28.54 -6.53 -33.42
N VAL A 253 -27.42 -7.12 -33.83
CA VAL A 253 -26.09 -6.55 -33.59
C VAL A 253 -25.50 -5.99 -34.88
N LYS A 254 -25.11 -4.71 -34.86
CA LYS A 254 -24.39 -4.10 -35.98
C LYS A 254 -22.93 -4.55 -35.98
N SER A 255 -22.58 -5.44 -36.91
CA SER A 255 -21.19 -5.83 -37.15
C SER A 255 -20.34 -4.65 -37.66
N LYS A 256 -19.08 -4.58 -37.21
CA LYS A 256 -18.06 -3.68 -37.77
C LYS A 256 -17.20 -4.37 -38.85
N MET A 257 -17.49 -5.62 -39.19
CA MET A 257 -16.80 -6.39 -40.22
C MET A 257 -17.66 -6.51 -41.48
N VAL A 258 -17.03 -6.59 -42.65
CA VAL A 258 -17.65 -6.46 -43.98
C VAL A 258 -18.54 -7.67 -44.38
N GLU A 259 -18.66 -8.70 -43.55
CA GLU A 259 -19.59 -9.82 -43.81
C GLU A 259 -20.43 -10.17 -42.57
N PRO A 260 -21.73 -10.48 -42.75
CA PRO A 260 -22.62 -10.85 -41.66
C PRO A 260 -22.44 -12.32 -41.24
N ILE A 261 -22.27 -12.55 -39.94
CA ILE A 261 -22.37 -13.88 -39.32
C ILE A 261 -23.78 -13.98 -38.74
N PHE A 262 -24.55 -14.98 -39.19
CA PHE A 262 -25.73 -15.46 -38.46
C PHE A 262 -25.25 -16.62 -37.58
N ASP A 263 -25.10 -16.38 -36.28
CA ASP A 263 -24.92 -17.45 -35.29
C ASP A 263 -26.26 -17.67 -34.59
N PHE A 264 -26.82 -18.87 -34.74
CA PHE A 264 -27.94 -19.36 -33.96
C PHE A 264 -27.38 -20.09 -32.73
N TYR A 265 -27.81 -19.69 -31.53
CA TYR A 265 -27.59 -20.45 -30.29
C TYR A 265 -28.83 -21.27 -29.95
#